data_AF-A0A0B2VJ32-F1
#
_entry.id   AF-A0A0B2VJ32-F1
#
_cell.length_a   1.000
_cell.length_b   1.000
_cell.length_c   1.000
_cell.angle_alpha   90.00
_cell.angle_beta   90.00
_cell.angle_gamma   90.00
#
_symmetry.space_group_name_H-M   'P 1'
#
loop_
_entity.id
_entity.type
_entity.pdbx_description
1 polymer ?
#
loop_
_entity_poly.entity_id
_entity_poly.type
_entity_poly.pdbx_seq_one_letter_code
_entity_poly.pdbx_strand_id
1 'polypeptide(L)'
;MKAAYATNDMTITYKKQLNIVNNITMKDLLDNIKTRARSVNPFWIDRSDEKDNLDDEIKKACNQLLILDNQAINKSLIEFNQKVISRMKDYPFYCTIECENYTQASSQSPFLADAMYIYAKALNRTLTYYPSDGISNGSLIMAATEGNYSGYTGNVIIGKWANRNPIYMLFGMNINEQPEVFVVIPTTGNSSEWLPKYTDATNSIWALRGGFRPVSHPKCGFIGAECPPSFMETNFVYVMVAAVFFVFMVVFVIAVGIYLFRLKTKERERLDQLWQIDYTSLVKHLEKTEASKSKRSVQSTNISMSGQTTFERINETATLSFYYLYQEPVVAKKHSARPRIEKKEAAELRMLIKISGNCAMKIVHMCMAPEMKDQGVGSENECNIVSP
;
A
#
# COMPACT_ATOMS: atom_id res chain seq x y z
N MET A 1 -7.70 18.97 -36.31
CA MET A 1 -7.98 19.80 -35.12
C MET A 1 -9.48 19.81 -34.85
N LYS A 2 -9.91 19.42 -33.64
CA LYS A 2 -11.19 19.82 -33.03
C LYS A 2 -10.92 19.94 -31.53
N ALA A 3 -10.84 21.17 -31.03
CA ALA A 3 -10.73 21.40 -29.59
C ALA A 3 -12.12 21.23 -28.96
N ALA A 4 -12.23 20.45 -27.89
CA ALA A 4 -13.46 20.35 -27.12
C ALA A 4 -13.61 21.60 -26.24
N TYR A 5 -14.79 22.22 -26.26
CA TYR A 5 -15.14 23.26 -25.30
C TYR A 5 -15.48 22.60 -23.95
N ALA A 6 -14.71 22.92 -22.91
CA ALA A 6 -15.01 22.46 -21.55
C ALA A 6 -16.00 23.44 -20.89
N THR A 7 -17.28 23.05 -20.79
CA THR A 7 -18.29 23.77 -20.02
C THR A 7 -18.13 23.45 -18.54
N ASN A 8 -17.55 24.40 -17.78
CA ASN A 8 -17.37 24.26 -16.33
C ASN A 8 -18.68 24.59 -15.57
N ASP A 9 -19.70 23.75 -15.75
CA ASP A 9 -20.97 23.86 -15.03
C ASP A 9 -20.78 23.51 -13.54
N MET A 10 -20.71 24.55 -12.69
CA MET A 10 -20.46 24.41 -11.26
C MET A 10 -21.72 24.01 -10.48
N THR A 11 -22.10 22.73 -10.59
CA THR A 11 -23.28 22.17 -9.91
C THR A 11 -23.03 21.99 -8.40
N ILE A 12 -23.29 23.03 -7.61
CA ILE A 12 -23.14 23.00 -6.14
C ILE A 12 -24.17 22.07 -5.50
N THR A 13 -23.78 20.81 -5.26
CA THR A 13 -24.62 19.80 -4.61
C THR A 13 -24.24 19.65 -3.14
N TYR A 14 -25.02 20.25 -2.24
CA TYR A 14 -24.76 20.18 -0.80
C TYR A 14 -25.49 19.00 -0.14
N LYS A 15 -24.76 17.96 0.27
CA LYS A 15 -25.32 16.81 1.01
C LYS A 15 -24.45 16.43 2.20
N LYS A 16 -24.58 17.18 3.30
CA LYS A 16 -23.94 16.87 4.59
C LYS A 16 -24.84 15.93 5.39
N GLN A 17 -24.30 14.78 5.84
CA GLN A 17 -24.95 14.00 6.90
C GLN A 17 -24.84 14.78 8.21
N LEU A 18 -25.92 15.49 8.58
CA LEU A 18 -26.10 16.09 9.88
C LEU A 18 -26.95 15.14 10.72
N ASN A 19 -26.31 14.35 11.57
CA ASN A 19 -27.02 13.67 12.64
C ASN A 19 -27.52 14.74 13.63
N ILE A 20 -28.84 14.87 13.72
CA ILE A 20 -29.55 15.75 14.67
C ILE A 20 -29.23 17.26 14.48
N VAL A 21 -29.65 17.82 13.33
CA VAL A 21 -29.97 19.26 13.23
C VAL A 21 -31.34 19.42 12.58
N ASN A 22 -32.24 20.11 13.28
CA ASN A 22 -33.63 20.33 12.87
C ASN A 22 -33.68 21.35 11.72
N ASN A 23 -34.67 21.24 10.82
CA ASN A 23 -34.89 22.27 9.79
C ASN A 23 -35.14 23.67 10.38
N ILE A 24 -35.71 23.75 11.59
CA ILE A 24 -35.93 25.01 12.31
C ILE A 24 -34.60 25.63 12.72
N THR A 25 -33.75 24.92 13.47
CA THR A 25 -32.45 25.45 13.92
C THR A 25 -31.49 25.73 12.76
N MET A 26 -31.52 24.97 11.66
CA MET A 26 -30.77 25.32 10.44
C MET A 26 -31.30 26.60 9.79
N LYS A 27 -32.62 26.77 9.69
CA LYS A 27 -33.23 28.00 9.14
C LYS A 27 -32.92 29.21 10.01
N ASP A 28 -33.10 29.10 11.33
CA ASP A 28 -32.87 30.19 12.27
C ASP A 28 -31.39 30.59 12.30
N LEU A 29 -30.46 29.63 12.15
CA LEU A 29 -29.03 29.90 12.01
C LEU A 29 -28.70 30.59 10.68
N LEU A 30 -29.36 30.23 9.58
CA LEU A 30 -29.20 30.90 8.27
C LEU A 30 -29.81 32.31 8.24
N ASP A 31 -31.00 32.52 8.80
CA ASP A 31 -31.61 33.85 8.92
C ASP A 31 -30.86 34.73 9.95
N ASN A 32 -30.26 34.15 10.99
CA ASN A 32 -29.28 34.82 11.86
C ASN A 32 -28.03 35.23 11.08
N ILE A 33 -27.40 34.35 10.28
CA ILE A 33 -26.23 34.71 9.47
C ILE A 33 -26.58 35.85 8.50
N LYS A 34 -27.71 35.75 7.81
CA LYS A 34 -28.22 36.73 6.83
C LYS A 34 -28.58 38.10 7.43
N THR A 35 -28.89 38.17 8.73
CA THR A 35 -29.09 39.43 9.46
C THR A 35 -27.78 39.95 10.07
N ARG A 36 -26.97 39.08 10.68
CA ARG A 36 -25.67 39.43 11.30
C ARG A 36 -24.64 39.92 10.28
N ALA A 37 -24.58 39.32 9.09
CA ALA A 37 -23.68 39.73 7.99
C ALA A 37 -23.94 41.15 7.45
N ARG A 38 -25.08 41.75 7.79
CA ARG A 38 -25.48 43.11 7.38
C ARG A 38 -25.34 44.15 8.49
N SER A 39 -24.80 43.74 9.64
CA SER A 39 -24.45 44.63 10.75
C SER A 39 -22.95 44.97 10.73
N VAL A 40 -22.59 46.14 11.26
CA VAL A 40 -21.19 46.62 11.30
C VAL A 40 -20.28 45.74 12.17
N ASN A 41 -20.86 44.99 13.11
CA ASN A 41 -20.13 44.09 14.00
C ASN A 41 -19.98 42.71 13.34
N PRO A 42 -18.81 42.05 13.45
CA PRO A 42 -18.59 40.69 12.96
C PRO A 42 -19.64 39.66 13.39
N PHE A 43 -19.85 38.64 12.55
CA PHE A 43 -20.88 37.61 12.77
C PHE A 43 -20.50 36.57 13.83
N TRP A 44 -19.20 36.44 14.13
CA TRP A 44 -18.63 35.53 15.13
C TRP A 44 -18.63 36.08 16.56
N ILE A 45 -19.12 37.31 16.77
CA ILE A 45 -19.28 37.91 18.10
C ILE A 45 -20.69 37.61 18.59
N ASP A 46 -20.80 36.91 19.72
CA ASP A 46 -22.08 36.71 20.39
C ASP A 46 -22.65 38.01 20.97
N ARG A 47 -23.98 38.09 20.94
CA ARG A 47 -24.79 39.26 21.32
C ARG A 47 -26.00 38.85 22.16
N SER A 48 -26.01 37.61 22.65
CA SER A 48 -26.91 37.20 23.72
C SER A 48 -26.54 37.89 25.04
N ASP A 49 -27.47 37.92 25.98
CA ASP A 49 -27.19 38.38 27.35
C ASP A 49 -26.36 37.33 28.14
N GLU A 50 -26.44 36.05 27.75
CA GLU A 50 -25.74 34.90 28.37
C GLU A 50 -24.64 34.35 27.44
N LYS A 51 -23.51 35.08 27.35
CA LYS A 51 -22.41 34.78 26.43
C LYS A 51 -21.89 33.34 26.53
N ASP A 52 -21.79 32.65 25.39
CA ASP A 52 -21.21 31.31 25.28
C ASP A 52 -19.67 31.28 25.44
N ASN A 53 -19.00 32.40 25.22
CA ASN A 53 -17.53 32.58 25.20
C ASN A 53 -16.81 31.81 24.06
N LEU A 54 -17.52 31.46 22.99
CA LEU A 54 -16.98 30.75 21.83
C LEU A 54 -16.44 31.68 20.74
N ASP A 55 -16.61 33.00 20.87
CA ASP A 55 -16.15 34.04 19.92
C ASP A 55 -14.76 33.77 19.31
N ASP A 56 -13.76 33.43 20.13
CA ASP A 56 -12.39 33.17 19.69
C ASP A 56 -12.20 31.85 18.94
N GLU A 57 -13.02 30.82 19.22
CA GLU A 57 -13.01 29.56 18.48
C GLU A 57 -13.77 29.70 17.16
N ILE A 58 -14.92 30.39 17.18
CA ILE A 58 -15.68 30.72 15.97
C ILE A 58 -14.82 31.59 15.05
N LYS A 59 -14.11 32.61 15.57
CA LYS A 59 -13.17 33.43 14.78
C LYS A 59 -12.09 32.58 14.10
N LYS A 60 -11.49 31.61 14.80
CA LYS A 60 -10.52 30.68 14.21
C LYS A 60 -11.15 29.80 13.12
N ALA A 61 -12.41 29.39 13.28
CA ALA A 61 -13.15 28.68 12.22
C ALA A 61 -13.44 29.59 11.00
N CYS A 62 -13.64 30.90 11.20
CA CYS A 62 -13.86 31.88 10.14
C CYS A 62 -12.67 32.00 9.18
N ASN A 63 -11.44 31.68 9.63
CA ASN A 63 -10.25 31.61 8.78
C ASN A 63 -10.40 30.59 7.63
N GLN A 64 -11.24 29.55 7.80
CA GLN A 64 -11.57 28.60 6.73
C GLN A 64 -12.79 28.98 5.90
N LEU A 65 -13.63 29.91 6.35
CA LEU A 65 -14.88 30.29 5.69
C LEU A 65 -14.67 31.26 4.52
N LEU A 66 -15.50 31.14 3.48
CA LEU A 66 -15.75 32.18 2.48
C LEU A 66 -17.26 32.44 2.43
N ILE A 67 -17.64 33.72 2.41
CA ILE A 67 -19.03 34.19 2.41
C ILE A 67 -19.32 34.85 1.07
N LEU A 68 -20.48 34.52 0.48
CA LEU A 68 -21.04 35.15 -0.71
C LEU A 68 -22.37 35.83 -0.32
N ASP A 69 -22.42 37.16 -0.32
CA ASP A 69 -23.66 37.95 -0.18
C ASP A 69 -23.67 39.05 -1.26
N ASN A 70 -24.82 39.71 -1.43
CA ASN A 70 -24.96 40.89 -2.27
C ASN A 70 -24.34 42.12 -1.57
N GLN A 71 -23.59 42.91 -2.33
CA GLN A 71 -23.05 44.25 -2.03
C GLN A 71 -22.88 44.63 -0.55
N ALA A 72 -21.67 44.45 -0.04
CA ALA A 72 -21.30 44.67 1.36
C ALA A 72 -21.53 46.11 1.86
N ILE A 73 -21.61 46.24 3.19
CA ILE A 73 -21.71 47.52 3.92
C ILE A 73 -20.62 48.48 3.45
N ASN A 74 -21.01 49.68 3.05
CA ASN A 74 -20.09 50.73 2.60
C ASN A 74 -20.26 52.00 3.46
N LYS A 75 -19.37 52.98 3.26
CA LYS A 75 -19.41 54.26 3.98
C LYS A 75 -20.74 55.01 3.78
N SER A 76 -21.31 54.96 2.56
CA SER A 76 -22.57 55.62 2.21
C SER A 76 -23.75 55.09 3.06
N LEU A 77 -23.80 53.78 3.28
CA LEU A 77 -24.82 53.12 4.11
C LEU A 77 -24.68 53.48 5.60
N ILE A 78 -23.45 53.58 6.12
CA ILE A 78 -23.19 54.01 7.50
C ILE A 78 -23.66 55.46 7.68
N GLU A 79 -23.27 56.36 6.77
CA GLU A 79 -23.71 57.75 6.78
C GLU A 79 -25.24 57.88 6.61
N PHE A 80 -25.86 57.04 5.77
CA PHE A 80 -27.31 57.00 5.58
C PHE A 80 -28.03 56.60 6.86
N ASN A 81 -27.61 55.51 7.51
CA ASN A 81 -28.20 55.03 8.76
C ASN A 81 -28.14 56.11 9.86
N GLN A 82 -26.98 56.79 10.00
CA GLN A 82 -26.83 57.92 10.93
C GLN A 82 -27.79 59.07 10.61
N LYS A 83 -27.90 59.46 9.33
CA LYS A 83 -28.79 60.54 8.87
C LYS A 83 -30.28 60.20 8.98
N VAL A 84 -30.66 58.93 8.96
CA VAL A 84 -32.04 58.48 9.24
C VAL A 84 -32.32 58.55 10.73
N ILE A 85 -31.48 57.95 11.58
CA ILE A 85 -31.68 57.96 13.04
C ILE A 85 -31.68 59.38 13.61
N SER A 86 -30.86 60.30 13.08
CA SER A 86 -30.91 61.71 13.48
C SER A 86 -32.24 62.37 13.09
N ARG A 87 -32.70 62.19 11.84
CA ARG A 87 -33.90 62.83 11.30
C ARG A 87 -35.21 62.24 11.81
N MET A 88 -35.21 61.01 12.33
CA MET A 88 -36.40 60.46 13.00
C MET A 88 -36.79 61.24 14.26
N LYS A 89 -35.87 62.04 14.83
CA LYS A 89 -36.14 62.95 15.96
C LYS A 89 -36.80 64.28 15.53
N ASP A 90 -36.77 64.59 14.23
CA ASP A 90 -37.34 65.79 13.63
C ASP A 90 -38.77 65.55 13.08
N TYR A 91 -39.39 66.60 12.54
CA TYR A 91 -40.64 66.50 11.77
C TYR A 91 -40.48 65.53 10.56
N PRO A 92 -41.48 64.67 10.26
CA PRO A 92 -42.80 64.57 10.90
C PRO A 92 -42.88 63.57 12.06
N PHE A 93 -41.78 62.88 12.39
CA PHE A 93 -41.83 61.67 13.23
C PHE A 93 -41.63 61.95 14.73
N TYR A 94 -40.79 62.94 15.09
CA TYR A 94 -40.53 63.35 16.48
C TYR A 94 -40.15 62.20 17.45
N CYS A 95 -39.58 61.11 16.92
CA CYS A 95 -39.26 59.89 17.66
C CYS A 95 -38.01 60.08 18.52
N THR A 96 -38.18 60.75 19.67
CA THR A 96 -37.11 61.08 20.61
C THR A 96 -36.91 60.01 21.67
N ILE A 97 -38.02 59.54 22.28
CA ILE A 97 -38.04 58.55 23.37
C ILE A 97 -38.07 57.12 22.81
N GLU A 98 -39.08 56.78 22.02
CA GLU A 98 -39.30 55.42 21.49
C GLU A 98 -38.14 54.92 20.61
N CYS A 99 -37.41 55.85 19.97
CA CYS A 99 -36.26 55.54 19.13
C CYS A 99 -34.89 55.76 19.81
N GLU A 100 -34.84 56.07 21.12
CA GLU A 100 -33.59 56.42 21.80
C GLU A 100 -32.53 55.30 21.70
N ASN A 101 -32.98 54.04 21.79
CA ASN A 101 -32.13 52.85 21.73
C ASN A 101 -31.84 52.33 20.30
N TYR A 102 -32.41 52.94 19.24
CA TYR A 102 -32.19 52.47 17.87
C TYR A 102 -30.92 53.08 17.25
N THR A 103 -29.90 52.24 17.06
CA THR A 103 -28.61 52.62 16.48
C THR A 103 -28.50 52.42 14.97
N GLN A 104 -29.48 51.77 14.33
CA GLN A 104 -29.49 51.43 12.91
C GLN A 104 -30.90 51.61 12.32
N ALA A 105 -30.98 52.10 11.08
CA ALA A 105 -32.24 52.21 10.35
C ALA A 105 -32.70 50.83 9.83
N SER A 106 -33.99 50.73 9.45
CA SER A 106 -34.54 49.52 8.85
C SER A 106 -33.73 49.06 7.63
N SER A 107 -33.44 47.76 7.54
CA SER A 107 -32.60 47.17 6.48
C SER A 107 -33.13 47.38 5.05
N GLN A 108 -34.42 47.73 4.89
CA GLN A 108 -35.03 48.06 3.60
C GLN A 108 -34.98 49.55 3.25
N SER A 109 -34.79 50.43 4.24
CA SER A 109 -34.80 51.89 4.05
C SER A 109 -33.77 52.43 3.05
N PRO A 110 -32.51 51.95 2.95
CA PRO A 110 -31.56 52.46 1.95
C PRO A 110 -31.93 52.02 0.52
N PHE A 111 -32.56 50.84 0.36
CA PHE A 111 -33.05 50.37 -0.94
C PHE A 111 -34.25 51.20 -1.43
N LEU A 112 -35.13 51.61 -0.52
CA LEU A 112 -36.22 52.54 -0.84
C LEU A 112 -35.69 53.94 -1.17
N ALA A 113 -34.68 54.43 -0.46
CA ALA A 113 -34.04 55.71 -0.77
C ALA A 113 -33.36 55.69 -2.16
N ASP A 114 -32.71 54.58 -2.52
CA ASP A 114 -32.16 54.39 -3.87
C ASP A 114 -33.25 54.34 -4.94
N ALA A 115 -34.37 53.65 -4.70
CA ALA A 115 -35.49 53.62 -5.63
C ALA A 115 -36.06 55.02 -5.89
N MET A 116 -36.23 55.85 -4.84
CA MET A 116 -36.71 57.23 -4.97
C MET A 116 -35.68 58.15 -5.66
N TYR A 117 -34.38 57.94 -5.43
CA TYR A 117 -33.31 58.65 -6.15
C TYR A 117 -33.28 58.31 -7.65
N ILE A 118 -33.40 57.02 -7.99
CA ILE A 118 -33.47 56.53 -9.37
C ILE A 118 -34.73 57.06 -10.06
N TYR A 119 -35.89 57.02 -9.38
CA TYR A 119 -37.14 57.62 -9.87
C TYR A 119 -36.98 59.10 -10.18
N ALA A 120 -36.41 59.89 -9.26
CA ALA A 120 -36.20 61.33 -9.48
C ALA A 120 -35.24 61.60 -10.68
N LYS A 121 -34.22 60.76 -10.88
CA LYS A 121 -33.33 60.83 -12.05
C LYS A 121 -34.05 60.44 -13.35
N ALA A 122 -34.88 59.41 -13.32
CA ALA A 122 -35.68 58.96 -14.46
C ALA A 122 -36.74 60.01 -14.86
N LEU A 123 -37.45 60.58 -13.88
CA LEU A 123 -38.43 61.65 -14.09
C LEU A 123 -37.78 62.92 -14.68
N ASN A 124 -36.58 63.29 -14.23
CA ASN A 124 -35.84 64.41 -14.83
C ASN A 124 -35.46 64.13 -16.30
N ARG A 125 -35.06 62.89 -16.63
CA ARG A 125 -34.82 62.46 -18.02
C ARG A 125 -36.11 62.53 -18.85
N THR A 126 -37.24 61.97 -18.37
CA THR A 126 -38.48 61.99 -19.14
C THR A 126 -39.03 63.39 -19.34
N LEU A 127 -38.99 64.28 -18.34
CA LEU A 127 -39.40 65.67 -18.48
C LEU A 127 -38.50 66.47 -19.45
N THR A 128 -37.23 66.08 -19.61
CA THR A 128 -36.32 66.70 -20.59
C THR A 128 -36.71 66.36 -22.04
N TYR A 129 -37.17 65.13 -22.30
CA TYR A 129 -37.55 64.67 -23.65
C TYR A 129 -39.04 64.81 -23.97
N TYR A 130 -39.90 64.78 -22.95
CA TYR A 130 -41.37 64.79 -23.05
C TYR A 130 -41.96 65.72 -21.98
N PRO A 131 -41.90 67.06 -22.16
CA PRO A 131 -42.30 68.01 -21.11
C PRO A 131 -43.78 67.93 -20.68
N SER A 132 -44.66 67.48 -21.58
CA SER A 132 -46.09 67.26 -21.32
C SER A 132 -46.38 65.93 -20.62
N ASP A 133 -45.84 64.84 -21.15
CA ASP A 133 -46.28 63.47 -20.82
C ASP A 133 -45.27 62.69 -19.96
N GLY A 134 -44.07 63.25 -19.74
CA GLY A 134 -42.97 62.61 -19.04
C GLY A 134 -43.21 62.32 -17.56
N ILE A 135 -44.23 62.93 -16.95
CA ILE A 135 -44.65 62.69 -15.56
C ILE A 135 -45.85 61.75 -15.44
N SER A 136 -46.73 61.71 -16.45
CA SER A 136 -47.94 60.87 -16.46
C SER A 136 -47.69 59.48 -17.06
N ASN A 137 -46.72 59.36 -17.96
CA ASN A 137 -46.40 58.10 -18.65
C ASN A 137 -45.39 57.25 -17.87
N GLY A 138 -45.91 56.38 -16.99
CA GLY A 138 -45.10 55.46 -16.19
C GLY A 138 -44.19 54.53 -17.00
N SER A 139 -44.56 54.17 -18.25
CA SER A 139 -43.73 53.34 -19.13
C SER A 139 -42.49 54.09 -19.62
N LEU A 140 -42.62 55.38 -19.95
CA LEU A 140 -41.46 56.24 -20.26
C LEU A 140 -40.55 56.42 -19.03
N ILE A 141 -41.14 56.58 -17.84
CA ILE A 141 -40.36 56.71 -16.59
C ILE A 141 -39.58 55.41 -16.33
N MET A 142 -40.19 54.24 -16.43
CA MET A 142 -39.49 52.96 -16.26
C MET A 142 -38.37 52.78 -17.29
N ALA A 143 -38.61 53.07 -18.57
CA ALA A 143 -37.57 53.01 -19.60
C ALA A 143 -36.40 53.98 -19.30
N ALA A 144 -36.68 55.13 -18.69
CA ALA A 144 -35.67 56.10 -18.27
C ALA A 144 -34.92 55.74 -16.97
N THR A 145 -35.19 54.58 -16.34
CA THR A 145 -34.44 54.09 -15.16
C THR A 145 -33.15 53.34 -15.50
N GLU A 146 -32.90 52.97 -16.76
CA GLU A 146 -31.69 52.22 -17.13
C GLU A 146 -30.40 53.03 -16.87
N GLY A 147 -29.37 52.36 -16.35
CA GLY A 147 -28.04 52.93 -16.14
C GLY A 147 -27.39 52.54 -14.82
N ASN A 148 -26.27 53.20 -14.51
CA ASN A 148 -25.52 53.01 -13.26
C ASN A 148 -25.64 54.26 -12.37
N TYR A 149 -25.79 54.04 -11.06
CA TYR A 149 -26.11 55.08 -10.07
C TYR A 149 -25.25 54.95 -8.82
N SER A 150 -24.68 56.06 -8.35
CA SER A 150 -24.09 56.16 -7.00
C SER A 150 -25.21 56.43 -5.99
N GLY A 151 -25.75 55.38 -5.39
CA GLY A 151 -26.78 55.42 -4.36
C GLY A 151 -26.25 55.24 -2.93
N TYR A 152 -27.17 55.20 -1.97
CA TYR A 152 -26.95 54.95 -0.54
C TYR A 152 -26.50 53.51 -0.27
N THR A 153 -26.98 52.52 -1.04
CA THR A 153 -26.42 51.15 -1.01
C THR A 153 -25.13 51.00 -1.84
N GLY A 154 -24.62 52.08 -2.45
CA GLY A 154 -23.39 52.10 -3.24
C GLY A 154 -23.66 52.14 -4.74
N ASN A 155 -22.86 51.42 -5.53
CA ASN A 155 -23.01 51.35 -6.97
C ASN A 155 -24.23 50.50 -7.35
N VAL A 156 -25.31 51.11 -7.83
CA VAL A 156 -26.57 50.46 -8.21
C VAL A 156 -26.71 50.44 -9.73
N ILE A 157 -26.74 49.25 -10.31
CA ILE A 157 -26.95 49.05 -11.76
C ILE A 157 -28.42 48.67 -11.98
N ILE A 158 -29.11 49.43 -12.83
CA ILE A 158 -30.47 49.13 -13.28
C ILE A 158 -30.40 48.74 -14.76
N GLY A 159 -30.89 47.55 -15.09
CA GLY A 159 -30.96 47.07 -16.47
C GLY A 159 -32.21 47.58 -17.21
N LYS A 160 -32.20 47.39 -18.53
CA LYS A 160 -33.30 47.72 -19.49
C LYS A 160 -34.73 47.41 -19.03
N TRP A 161 -34.93 46.41 -18.19
CA TRP A 161 -36.26 46.01 -17.68
C TRP A 161 -36.61 46.65 -16.33
N ALA A 162 -35.99 47.79 -15.99
CA ALA A 162 -36.10 48.48 -14.70
C ALA A 162 -35.70 47.61 -13.47
N ASN A 163 -35.05 46.48 -13.70
CA ASN A 163 -34.62 45.55 -12.67
C ASN A 163 -33.24 45.95 -12.10
N ARG A 164 -33.07 45.88 -10.78
CA ARG A 164 -31.73 46.03 -10.17
C ARG A 164 -30.90 44.78 -10.45
N ASN A 165 -29.79 44.97 -11.15
CA ASN A 165 -28.77 43.96 -11.35
C ASN A 165 -28.00 43.75 -10.03
N PRO A 166 -27.85 42.50 -9.51
CA PRO A 166 -27.14 42.24 -8.27
C PRO A 166 -25.62 42.32 -8.47
N ILE A 167 -24.91 42.66 -7.40
CA ILE A 167 -23.45 42.70 -7.35
C ILE A 167 -23.01 41.88 -6.14
N TYR A 168 -22.74 40.61 -6.36
CA TYR A 168 -22.28 39.72 -5.30
C TYR A 168 -20.83 40.03 -4.93
N MET A 169 -20.45 39.71 -3.71
CA MET A 169 -19.09 39.86 -3.20
C MET A 169 -18.69 38.58 -2.48
N LEU A 170 -17.53 38.04 -2.82
CA LEU A 170 -16.91 36.93 -2.10
C LEU A 170 -15.90 37.51 -1.10
N PHE A 171 -16.12 37.26 0.19
CA PHE A 171 -15.30 37.79 1.28
C PHE A 171 -14.98 36.75 2.34
N GLY A 172 -13.97 37.01 3.15
CA GLY A 172 -13.52 36.13 4.22
C GLY A 172 -12.42 36.80 5.05
N MET A 173 -11.70 36.02 5.86
CA MET A 173 -10.57 36.54 6.64
C MET A 173 -9.29 36.59 5.80
N ASN A 174 -8.52 37.66 5.93
CA ASN A 174 -7.16 37.77 5.37
C ASN A 174 -6.08 37.36 6.39
N ILE A 175 -4.81 37.39 5.99
CA ILE A 175 -3.67 36.95 6.83
C ILE A 175 -3.54 37.69 8.17
N ASN A 176 -4.15 38.88 8.31
CA ASN A 176 -4.17 39.67 9.55
C ASN A 176 -5.42 39.39 10.42
N GLU A 177 -6.17 38.33 10.09
CA GLU A 177 -7.49 38.00 10.66
C GLU A 177 -8.52 39.14 10.57
N GLN A 178 -8.49 39.89 9.47
CA GLN A 178 -9.45 40.97 9.18
C GLN A 178 -10.37 40.59 8.00
N PRO A 179 -11.65 41.00 8.00
CA PRO A 179 -12.56 40.80 6.87
C PRO A 179 -12.10 41.53 5.61
N GLU A 180 -11.97 40.79 4.49
CA GLU A 180 -11.56 41.34 3.20
C GLU A 180 -12.44 40.80 2.05
N VAL A 181 -12.78 41.68 1.09
CA VAL A 181 -13.51 41.32 -0.13
C VAL A 181 -12.51 40.88 -1.20
N PHE A 182 -12.40 39.57 -1.42
CA PHE A 182 -11.48 38.99 -2.39
C PHE A 182 -11.97 39.09 -3.84
N VAL A 183 -13.29 39.06 -4.07
CA VAL A 183 -13.89 39.05 -5.42
C VAL A 183 -15.17 39.88 -5.44
N VAL A 184 -15.40 40.61 -6.54
CA VAL A 184 -16.69 41.22 -6.87
C VAL A 184 -17.27 40.50 -8.09
N ILE A 185 -18.57 40.23 -8.08
CA ILE A 185 -19.26 39.47 -9.12
C ILE A 185 -20.51 40.25 -9.55
N PRO A 186 -20.38 41.27 -10.43
CA PRO A 186 -21.52 41.94 -11.03
C PRO A 186 -22.25 40.99 -11.98
N THR A 187 -23.59 40.99 -11.94
CA THR A 187 -24.44 40.17 -12.82
C THR A 187 -25.25 41.07 -13.73
N THR A 188 -25.19 40.87 -15.05
CA THR A 188 -25.93 41.65 -16.05
C THR A 188 -26.78 40.71 -16.90
N GLY A 189 -28.09 40.68 -16.64
CA GLY A 189 -28.98 39.68 -17.24
C GLY A 189 -28.53 38.26 -16.88
N ASN A 190 -28.19 37.45 -17.89
CA ASN A 190 -27.78 36.06 -17.71
C ASN A 190 -26.25 35.86 -17.62
N SER A 191 -25.44 36.93 -17.59
CA SER A 191 -23.99 36.84 -17.45
C SER A 191 -23.51 37.39 -16.11
N SER A 192 -22.43 36.80 -15.58
CA SER A 192 -21.75 37.24 -14.36
C SER A 192 -20.25 37.30 -14.60
N GLU A 193 -19.62 38.41 -14.24
CA GLU A 193 -18.16 38.60 -14.40
C GLU A 193 -17.44 38.25 -13.09
N TRP A 194 -16.29 37.58 -13.17
CA TRP A 194 -15.47 37.27 -11.98
C TRP A 194 -14.33 38.27 -11.87
N LEU A 195 -14.49 39.27 -11.01
CA LEU A 195 -13.50 40.35 -10.80
C LEU A 195 -12.76 40.16 -9.47
N PRO A 196 -11.60 39.46 -9.46
CA PRO A 196 -10.78 39.36 -8.25
C PRO A 196 -10.16 40.72 -7.91
N LYS A 197 -10.08 41.04 -6.61
CA LYS A 197 -9.34 42.21 -6.11
C LYS A 197 -7.87 41.91 -5.82
N TYR A 198 -7.50 40.64 -5.78
CA TYR A 198 -6.13 40.17 -5.58
C TYR A 198 -5.43 39.88 -6.93
N THR A 199 -4.11 40.03 -6.95
CA THR A 199 -3.25 39.61 -8.08
C THR A 199 -2.75 38.18 -7.93
N ASP A 200 -2.29 37.80 -6.73
CA ASP A 200 -1.93 36.43 -6.37
C ASP A 200 -2.97 35.83 -5.42
N ALA A 201 -3.55 34.70 -5.80
CA ALA A 201 -4.52 33.98 -4.97
C ALA A 201 -3.87 33.29 -3.76
N THR A 202 -2.59 32.91 -3.87
CA THR A 202 -1.82 32.15 -2.88
C THR A 202 -1.68 32.94 -1.59
N ASN A 203 -1.17 34.18 -1.70
CA ASN A 203 -0.94 35.07 -0.55
C ASN A 203 -2.14 35.97 -0.20
N SER A 204 -3.33 35.70 -0.75
CA SER A 204 -4.57 36.44 -0.43
C SER A 204 -5.68 35.50 0.04
N ILE A 205 -6.66 35.19 -0.85
CA ILE A 205 -7.83 34.36 -0.56
C ILE A 205 -7.47 32.97 -0.02
N TRP A 206 -6.31 32.40 -0.35
CA TRP A 206 -5.85 31.11 0.16
C TRP A 206 -4.78 31.17 1.25
N ALA A 207 -4.35 32.36 1.70
CA ALA A 207 -3.24 32.51 2.65
C ALA A 207 -3.48 31.71 3.95
N LEU A 208 -4.66 31.89 4.58
CA LEU A 208 -5.09 31.16 5.78
C LEU A 208 -5.42 29.67 5.54
N ARG A 209 -5.34 29.20 4.28
CA ARG A 209 -5.58 27.80 3.87
C ARG A 209 -4.31 27.14 3.32
N GLY A 210 -3.14 27.63 3.74
CA GLY A 210 -1.83 27.12 3.34
C GLY A 210 -1.41 27.52 1.92
N GLY A 211 -2.02 28.56 1.35
CA GLY A 211 -1.76 29.04 -0.01
C GLY A 211 -2.49 28.28 -1.12
N PHE A 212 -3.06 27.11 -0.84
CA PHE A 212 -3.67 26.26 -1.86
C PHE A 212 -5.20 26.43 -1.94
N ARG A 213 -5.72 26.49 -3.16
CA ARG A 213 -7.16 26.35 -3.42
C ARG A 213 -7.60 24.92 -3.04
N PRO A 214 -8.61 24.73 -2.18
CA PRO A 214 -9.18 23.41 -1.92
C PRO A 214 -9.68 22.73 -3.19
N VAL A 215 -9.39 21.43 -3.32
CA VAL A 215 -9.95 20.58 -4.38
C VAL A 215 -11.45 20.36 -4.15
N SER A 216 -12.22 20.33 -5.24
CA SER A 216 -13.68 20.12 -5.18
C SER A 216 -14.09 18.69 -4.82
N HIS A 217 -13.15 17.74 -4.92
CA HIS A 217 -13.30 16.32 -4.64
C HIS A 217 -12.07 15.83 -3.84
N PRO A 218 -12.23 14.93 -2.84
CA PRO A 218 -11.08 14.31 -2.19
C PRO A 218 -10.29 13.41 -3.17
N LYS A 219 -8.98 13.24 -2.92
CA LYS A 219 -8.08 12.45 -3.80
C LYS A 219 -8.42 10.96 -3.95
N CYS A 220 -9.31 10.43 -3.11
CA CYS A 220 -9.79 9.05 -3.16
C CYS A 220 -11.33 8.98 -3.16
N GLY A 221 -11.99 10.02 -3.69
CA GLY A 221 -13.43 10.14 -3.67
C GLY A 221 -13.98 10.46 -2.28
N PHE A 222 -15.28 10.78 -2.22
CA PHE A 222 -15.97 11.08 -0.95
C PHE A 222 -16.15 9.87 -0.03
N ILE A 223 -15.96 8.65 -0.55
CA ILE A 223 -16.14 7.38 0.16
C ILE A 223 -14.83 6.58 0.33
N GLY A 224 -13.68 7.14 -0.06
CA GLY A 224 -12.36 6.47 0.00
C GLY A 224 -12.10 5.39 -1.06
N ALA A 225 -13.14 4.92 -1.77
CA ALA A 225 -13.07 3.82 -2.72
C ALA A 225 -12.35 4.12 -4.05
N GLU A 226 -11.94 5.36 -4.31
CA GLU A 226 -11.16 5.73 -5.50
C GLU A 226 -9.64 5.78 -5.22
N CYS A 227 -9.21 5.49 -3.99
CA CYS A 227 -7.81 5.19 -3.71
C CYS A 227 -7.40 3.93 -4.52
N PRO A 228 -6.22 3.90 -5.16
CA PRO A 228 -5.70 2.65 -5.71
C PRO A 228 -5.52 1.63 -4.56
N PRO A 229 -6.00 0.39 -4.71
CA PRO A 229 -5.85 -0.65 -3.69
C PRO A 229 -4.36 -0.91 -3.43
N SER A 230 -4.01 -1.29 -2.20
CA SER A 230 -2.61 -1.55 -1.87
C SER A 230 -2.06 -2.74 -2.69
N PHE A 231 -0.74 -2.76 -2.85
CA PHE A 231 -0.05 -3.86 -3.52
C PHE A 231 -0.41 -5.23 -2.90
N MET A 232 -0.56 -5.27 -1.56
CA MET A 232 -0.87 -6.48 -0.82
C MET A 232 -2.32 -6.93 -1.06
N GLU A 233 -3.30 -6.02 -1.01
CA GLU A 233 -4.71 -6.36 -1.31
C GLU A 233 -4.88 -6.86 -2.75
N THR A 234 -4.21 -6.23 -3.71
CA THR A 234 -4.29 -6.59 -5.13
C THR A 234 -3.63 -7.93 -5.45
N ASN A 235 -2.50 -8.24 -4.80
CA ASN A 235 -1.67 -9.40 -5.15
C ASN A 235 -1.68 -10.53 -4.11
N PHE A 236 -2.50 -10.45 -3.07
CA PHE A 236 -2.55 -11.43 -1.97
C PHE A 236 -2.61 -12.88 -2.47
N VAL A 237 -3.46 -13.15 -3.47
CA VAL A 237 -3.63 -14.48 -4.07
C VAL A 237 -2.33 -14.98 -4.72
N TYR A 238 -1.65 -14.13 -5.51
CA TYR A 238 -0.39 -14.49 -6.16
C TYR A 238 0.74 -14.71 -5.15
N VAL A 239 0.82 -13.88 -4.10
CA VAL A 239 1.79 -14.02 -3.01
C VAL A 239 1.57 -15.32 -2.24
N MET A 240 0.31 -15.67 -1.93
CA MET A 240 -0.04 -16.93 -1.27
C MET A 240 0.29 -18.15 -2.13
N VAL A 241 -0.03 -18.14 -3.43
CA VAL A 241 0.32 -19.24 -4.35
C VAL A 241 1.83 -19.40 -4.48
N ALA A 242 2.59 -18.31 -4.58
CA ALA A 242 4.05 -18.35 -4.61
C ALA A 242 4.66 -18.91 -3.31
N ALA A 243 4.14 -18.50 -2.15
CA ALA A 243 4.57 -19.02 -0.85
C ALA A 243 4.30 -20.53 -0.71
N VAL A 244 3.11 -21.00 -1.10
CA VAL A 244 2.75 -22.43 -1.10
C VAL A 244 3.68 -23.23 -2.03
N PHE A 245 3.91 -22.74 -3.25
CA PHE A 245 4.82 -23.40 -4.20
C PHE A 245 6.27 -23.47 -3.66
N PHE A 246 6.76 -22.41 -3.01
CA PHE A 246 8.08 -22.39 -2.39
C PHE A 246 8.19 -23.42 -1.25
N VAL A 247 7.18 -23.55 -0.39
CA VAL A 247 7.14 -24.58 0.67
C VAL A 247 7.17 -25.99 0.07
N PHE A 248 6.38 -26.27 -0.98
CA PHE A 248 6.44 -27.56 -1.68
C PHE A 248 7.81 -27.84 -2.30
N MET A 249 8.47 -26.83 -2.87
CA MET A 249 9.82 -26.96 -3.44
C MET A 249 10.86 -27.31 -2.35
N VAL A 250 10.82 -26.63 -1.21
CA VAL A 250 11.69 -26.92 -0.05
C VAL A 250 11.45 -28.35 0.48
N VAL A 251 10.19 -28.76 0.65
CA VAL A 251 9.85 -30.12 1.09
C VAL A 251 10.33 -31.18 0.08
N PHE A 252 10.22 -30.92 -1.23
CA PHE A 252 10.72 -31.81 -2.27
C PHE A 252 12.25 -31.95 -2.23
N VAL A 253 12.99 -30.84 -2.08
CA VAL A 253 14.46 -30.87 -1.94
C VAL A 253 14.89 -31.66 -0.70
N ILE A 254 14.20 -31.50 0.43
CA ILE A 254 14.46 -32.27 1.67
C ILE A 254 14.17 -33.77 1.44
N ALA A 255 13.06 -34.12 0.81
CA ALA A 255 12.69 -35.51 0.51
C ALA A 255 13.71 -36.19 -0.43
N VAL A 256 14.15 -35.48 -1.49
CA VAL A 256 15.21 -35.95 -2.39
C VAL A 256 16.54 -36.11 -1.65
N GLY A 257 16.90 -35.16 -0.78
CA GLY A 257 18.10 -35.26 0.07
C GLY A 257 18.09 -36.49 0.98
N ILE A 258 16.97 -36.77 1.65
CA ILE A 258 16.79 -37.97 2.49
C ILE A 258 16.84 -39.26 1.65
N TYR A 259 16.24 -39.26 0.46
CA TYR A 259 16.28 -40.40 -0.46
C TYR A 259 17.69 -40.69 -0.96
N LEU A 260 18.41 -39.68 -1.44
CA LEU A 260 19.81 -39.80 -1.88
C LEU A 260 20.73 -40.22 -0.73
N PHE A 261 20.51 -39.71 0.49
CA PHE A 261 21.26 -40.16 1.67
C PHE A 261 21.00 -41.64 1.98
N ARG A 262 19.74 -42.10 1.93
CA ARG A 262 19.39 -43.53 2.12
C ARG A 262 19.99 -44.42 1.03
N LEU A 263 20.01 -43.98 -0.23
CA LEU A 263 20.71 -44.68 -1.31
C LEU A 263 22.23 -44.76 -1.04
N LYS A 264 22.87 -43.63 -0.68
CA LYS A 264 24.31 -43.55 -0.33
C LYS A 264 24.70 -44.38 0.89
N THR A 265 23.76 -44.72 1.75
CA THR A 265 23.98 -45.62 2.90
C THR A 265 23.86 -47.08 2.47
N LYS A 266 22.80 -47.46 1.74
CA LYS A 266 22.67 -48.83 1.16
C LYS A 266 23.80 -49.19 0.19
N GLU A 267 24.25 -48.21 -0.61
CA GLU A 267 25.42 -48.36 -1.50
C GLU A 267 26.68 -48.66 -0.70
N ARG A 268 26.89 -47.97 0.44
CA ARG A 268 28.03 -48.23 1.34
C ARG A 268 27.93 -49.60 2.01
N GLU A 269 26.77 -49.98 2.53
CA GLU A 269 26.50 -51.30 3.12
C GLU A 269 26.82 -52.43 2.14
N ARG A 270 26.39 -52.31 0.87
CA ARG A 270 26.73 -53.29 -0.17
C ARG A 270 28.23 -53.33 -0.49
N LEU A 271 28.91 -52.19 -0.55
CA LEU A 271 30.36 -52.14 -0.77
C LEU A 271 31.16 -52.67 0.44
N ASP A 272 30.62 -52.54 1.65
CA ASP A 272 31.18 -53.10 2.89
C ASP A 272 31.01 -54.62 3.02
N GLN A 273 30.23 -55.26 2.13
CA GLN A 273 30.13 -56.72 2.04
C GLN A 273 31.10 -57.33 1.02
N LEU A 274 31.62 -56.55 0.04
CA LEU A 274 32.47 -57.09 -1.04
C LEU A 274 33.85 -57.59 -0.60
N TRP A 275 34.32 -57.22 0.60
CA TRP A 275 35.60 -57.69 1.18
C TRP A 275 35.42 -58.86 2.15
N GLN A 276 34.18 -59.30 2.38
CA GLN A 276 33.83 -60.41 3.25
C GLN A 276 33.55 -61.63 2.36
N ILE A 277 34.29 -62.71 2.59
CA ILE A 277 34.06 -64.02 1.96
C ILE A 277 33.29 -64.87 2.97
N ASP A 278 32.36 -65.71 2.52
CA ASP A 278 31.74 -66.69 3.42
C ASP A 278 32.67 -67.92 3.55
N TYR A 279 32.88 -68.39 4.78
CA TYR A 279 33.73 -69.55 5.08
C TYR A 279 33.28 -70.80 4.31
N THR A 280 31.98 -70.93 4.02
CA THR A 280 31.42 -72.04 3.23
C THR A 280 31.98 -72.16 1.81
N SER A 281 32.60 -71.10 1.28
CA SER A 281 33.21 -71.07 -0.06
C SER A 281 34.66 -71.57 -0.12
N LEU A 282 35.26 -71.92 1.02
CA LEU A 282 36.64 -72.40 1.11
C LEU A 282 36.73 -73.93 1.20
N VAL A 283 37.63 -74.51 0.42
CA VAL A 283 37.91 -75.96 0.43
C VAL A 283 39.32 -76.21 0.95
N LYS A 284 39.46 -76.99 2.05
CA LYS A 284 40.75 -77.48 2.58
C LYS A 284 41.33 -78.58 1.67
N HIS A 285 42.66 -78.67 1.61
CA HIS A 285 43.34 -79.81 0.95
C HIS A 285 43.19 -81.08 1.82
N LEU A 286 42.64 -82.15 1.25
CA LEU A 286 42.68 -83.49 1.86
C LEU A 286 43.98 -84.19 1.48
N GLU A 287 44.76 -84.67 2.44
CA GLU A 287 45.92 -85.52 2.16
C GLU A 287 45.47 -86.87 1.58
N LYS A 288 46.12 -87.33 0.50
CA LYS A 288 45.84 -88.65 -0.09
C LYS A 288 46.75 -89.71 0.53
N THR A 289 46.15 -90.57 1.35
CA THR A 289 46.75 -91.85 1.77
C THR A 289 47.18 -92.68 0.55
N GLU A 290 48.27 -93.43 0.65
CA GLU A 290 48.82 -94.18 -0.50
C GLU A 290 47.86 -95.25 -1.04
N ALA A 291 47.45 -95.11 -2.29
CA ALA A 291 46.85 -96.19 -3.09
C ALA A 291 47.10 -96.01 -4.60
N SER A 292 47.24 -97.14 -5.30
CA SER A 292 47.10 -97.30 -6.76
C SER A 292 48.12 -96.63 -7.69
N LYS A 293 49.26 -97.32 -7.94
CA LYS A 293 50.13 -97.12 -9.12
C LYS A 293 49.69 -98.02 -10.29
N SER A 294 49.34 -97.44 -11.45
CA SER A 294 49.28 -98.16 -12.75
C SER A 294 49.33 -97.15 -13.93
N LYS A 295 50.47 -96.97 -14.62
CA LYS A 295 50.94 -97.67 -15.85
C LYS A 295 50.16 -97.38 -17.15
N ARG A 296 50.75 -96.52 -18.03
CA ARG A 296 50.68 -96.49 -19.52
C ARG A 296 49.28 -96.31 -20.18
N SER A 297 49.09 -95.73 -21.38
CA SER A 297 49.87 -94.92 -22.36
C SER A 297 48.88 -94.46 -23.48
N VAL A 298 49.16 -93.69 -24.54
CA VAL A 298 50.39 -93.23 -25.24
C VAL A 298 50.10 -91.87 -25.96
N GLN A 299 51.14 -91.06 -26.24
CA GLN A 299 51.24 -90.01 -27.30
C GLN A 299 50.21 -88.84 -27.33
N SER A 300 50.48 -87.67 -27.94
CA SER A 300 51.73 -86.87 -28.02
C SER A 300 51.47 -85.50 -28.68
N THR A 301 51.63 -84.38 -27.95
CA THR A 301 51.88 -83.06 -28.56
C THR A 301 52.71 -82.19 -27.61
N ASN A 302 53.76 -81.53 -28.11
CA ASN A 302 54.57 -80.61 -27.31
C ASN A 302 54.00 -79.19 -27.35
N ILE A 303 53.63 -78.65 -26.20
CA ILE A 303 53.53 -77.19 -25.98
C ILE A 303 54.25 -76.88 -24.67
N SER A 304 55.16 -75.91 -24.71
CA SER A 304 55.95 -75.49 -23.56
C SER A 304 55.17 -74.50 -22.68
N MET A 305 54.72 -74.94 -21.50
CA MET A 305 54.34 -74.05 -20.40
C MET A 305 55.22 -74.32 -19.18
N SER A 306 55.99 -73.32 -18.78
CA SER A 306 56.75 -73.29 -17.52
C SER A 306 55.92 -72.58 -16.45
N GLY A 307 55.97 -73.05 -15.19
CA GLY A 307 55.61 -72.22 -14.03
C GLY A 307 54.46 -72.68 -13.11
N GLN A 308 53.83 -73.86 -13.29
CA GLN A 308 52.71 -74.32 -12.43
C GLN A 308 52.97 -75.66 -11.71
N THR A 309 54.08 -75.78 -10.99
CA THR A 309 54.36 -76.96 -10.11
C THR A 309 55.12 -76.58 -8.84
N THR A 310 54.56 -75.67 -8.02
CA THR A 310 55.24 -75.16 -6.79
C THR A 310 54.34 -75.06 -5.55
N PHE A 311 53.14 -75.64 -5.57
CA PHE A 311 52.20 -75.63 -4.42
C PHE A 311 52.12 -76.98 -3.69
N GLU A 312 52.42 -78.10 -4.37
CA GLU A 312 52.27 -79.48 -3.88
C GLU A 312 53.31 -79.93 -2.82
N ARG A 313 54.00 -78.99 -2.15
CA ARG A 313 55.12 -79.29 -1.23
C ARG A 313 55.22 -78.39 0.01
N ILE A 314 54.20 -77.58 0.32
CA ILE A 314 54.26 -76.63 1.45
C ILE A 314 53.29 -77.09 2.54
N ASN A 315 53.83 -77.63 3.63
CA ASN A 315 53.06 -78.01 4.81
C ASN A 315 52.56 -76.78 5.57
N GLU A 316 51.47 -76.92 6.34
CA GLU A 316 50.97 -75.81 7.16
C GLU A 316 52.00 -75.32 8.20
N THR A 317 51.92 -74.03 8.51
CA THR A 317 52.75 -73.36 9.52
C THR A 317 51.84 -72.85 10.65
N ALA A 318 52.39 -72.59 11.84
CA ALA A 318 51.64 -72.05 12.98
C ALA A 318 50.90 -70.74 12.65
N THR A 319 51.38 -69.97 11.66
CA THR A 319 50.81 -68.70 11.19
C THR A 319 50.14 -68.77 9.82
N LEU A 320 50.31 -69.85 9.04
CA LEU A 320 49.86 -69.95 7.64
C LEU A 320 49.23 -71.31 7.31
N SER A 321 48.30 -71.32 6.37
CA SER A 321 47.46 -72.47 5.94
C SER A 321 47.08 -72.31 4.47
N PHE A 322 46.53 -73.36 3.85
CA PHE A 322 46.33 -73.39 2.38
C PHE A 322 44.94 -73.91 2.00
N TYR A 323 44.25 -73.16 1.14
CA TYR A 323 42.87 -73.38 0.72
C TYR A 323 42.71 -73.22 -0.79
N TYR A 324 41.57 -73.65 -1.31
CA TYR A 324 41.10 -73.27 -2.64
C TYR A 324 39.82 -72.42 -2.54
N LEU A 325 39.77 -71.37 -3.34
CA LEU A 325 38.62 -70.47 -3.51
C LEU A 325 38.34 -70.37 -5.01
N TYR A 326 37.14 -70.78 -5.45
CA TYR A 326 36.77 -70.84 -6.88
C TYR A 326 37.83 -71.50 -7.80
N GLN A 327 38.45 -72.59 -7.32
CA GLN A 327 39.54 -73.33 -7.99
C GLN A 327 40.90 -72.62 -8.07
N GLU A 328 41.03 -71.38 -7.60
CA GLU A 328 42.34 -70.73 -7.44
C GLU A 328 42.99 -71.10 -6.09
N PRO A 329 44.32 -71.35 -6.05
CA PRO A 329 45.04 -71.62 -4.81
C PRO A 329 45.21 -70.33 -4.00
N VAL A 330 44.83 -70.38 -2.72
CA VAL A 330 44.82 -69.22 -1.81
C VAL A 330 45.43 -69.59 -0.47
N VAL A 331 46.45 -68.84 -0.04
CA VAL A 331 47.14 -69.03 1.24
C VAL A 331 46.45 -68.20 2.31
N ALA A 332 46.42 -68.66 3.56
CA ALA A 332 45.67 -68.03 4.64
C ALA A 332 46.46 -67.90 5.95
N LYS A 333 46.48 -66.68 6.49
CA LYS A 333 47.04 -66.31 7.78
C LYS A 333 46.08 -66.63 8.92
N LYS A 334 46.63 -67.25 9.97
CA LYS A 334 45.92 -67.56 11.22
C LYS A 334 46.01 -66.36 12.18
N HIS A 335 44.89 -66.01 12.82
CA HIS A 335 44.77 -64.91 13.77
C HIS A 335 44.14 -65.41 15.06
N SER A 336 44.69 -65.01 16.22
CA SER A 336 44.26 -65.47 17.54
C SER A 336 43.02 -64.75 18.12
N ALA A 337 42.56 -63.67 17.47
CA ALA A 337 41.37 -62.92 17.84
C ALA A 337 40.79 -62.18 16.62
N ARG A 338 39.49 -61.90 16.66
CA ARG A 338 38.77 -61.16 15.62
C ARG A 338 39.05 -59.65 15.73
N PRO A 339 39.77 -58.99 14.78
CA PRO A 339 39.89 -57.54 14.77
C PRO A 339 38.52 -56.84 14.64
N ARG A 340 38.36 -55.73 15.37
CA ARG A 340 37.13 -54.92 15.39
C ARG A 340 37.31 -53.73 14.44
N ILE A 341 36.94 -53.94 13.18
CA ILE A 341 37.11 -52.95 12.09
C ILE A 341 36.17 -51.75 12.31
N GLU A 342 36.73 -50.54 12.39
CA GLU A 342 35.99 -49.29 12.48
C GLU A 342 35.64 -48.71 11.09
N LYS A 343 34.66 -47.80 11.04
CA LYS A 343 34.17 -47.15 9.80
C LYS A 343 35.26 -46.50 8.95
N LYS A 344 36.37 -46.05 9.56
CA LYS A 344 37.53 -45.50 8.86
C LYS A 344 38.35 -46.60 8.17
N GLU A 345 38.69 -47.65 8.89
CA GLU A 345 39.43 -48.80 8.38
C GLU A 345 38.64 -49.51 7.25
N ALA A 346 37.32 -49.64 7.40
CA ALA A 346 36.44 -50.13 6.34
C ALA A 346 36.39 -49.22 5.10
N ALA A 347 36.71 -47.93 5.21
CA ALA A 347 36.86 -47.05 4.05
C ALA A 347 38.21 -47.27 3.34
N GLU A 348 39.28 -47.47 4.11
CA GLU A 348 40.63 -47.76 3.61
C GLU A 348 40.68 -49.14 2.91
N LEU A 349 40.06 -50.19 3.49
CA LEU A 349 39.92 -51.52 2.87
C LEU A 349 39.17 -51.48 1.51
N ARG A 350 38.09 -50.70 1.41
CA ARG A 350 37.37 -50.49 0.14
C ARG A 350 38.22 -49.76 -0.90
N MET A 351 39.10 -48.85 -0.48
CA MET A 351 40.02 -48.15 -1.38
C MET A 351 41.06 -49.11 -1.97
N LEU A 352 41.60 -50.03 -1.16
CA LEU A 352 42.55 -51.05 -1.63
C LEU A 352 41.94 -51.94 -2.72
N ILE A 353 40.73 -52.46 -2.51
CA ILE A 353 40.03 -53.30 -3.51
C ILE A 353 39.74 -52.55 -4.81
N LYS A 354 39.44 -51.24 -4.73
CA LYS A 354 39.25 -50.40 -5.93
C LYS A 354 40.55 -50.18 -6.71
N ILE A 355 41.71 -50.27 -6.07
CA ILE A 355 43.04 -50.11 -6.68
C ILE A 355 43.56 -51.43 -7.28
N SER A 356 43.30 -52.57 -6.64
CA SER A 356 43.79 -53.89 -7.09
C SER A 356 43.13 -54.43 -8.37
N GLY A 357 42.26 -53.65 -9.03
CA GLY A 357 41.33 -54.12 -10.06
C GLY A 357 41.90 -54.58 -11.40
N ASN A 358 43.22 -54.67 -11.60
CA ASN A 358 43.81 -55.21 -12.85
C ASN A 358 45.27 -55.71 -12.81
N CYS A 359 46.00 -55.65 -11.68
CA CYS A 359 47.40 -56.12 -11.62
C CYS A 359 47.71 -56.92 -10.34
N ALA A 360 48.12 -58.18 -10.55
CA ALA A 360 48.99 -59.02 -9.72
C ALA A 360 49.12 -58.72 -8.19
N MET A 361 48.07 -58.96 -7.41
CA MET A 361 48.09 -59.58 -6.06
C MET A 361 46.66 -59.70 -5.52
N LYS A 362 46.18 -60.92 -5.23
CA LYS A 362 44.76 -61.17 -4.89
C LYS A 362 44.46 -61.07 -3.38
N ILE A 363 44.28 -59.81 -2.96
CA ILE A 363 43.35 -59.30 -1.93
C ILE A 363 43.16 -60.12 -0.63
N VAL A 364 43.51 -59.49 0.49
CA VAL A 364 43.15 -59.94 1.85
C VAL A 364 41.65 -59.92 2.08
N HIS A 365 41.07 -61.05 2.50
CA HIS A 365 39.64 -61.17 2.84
C HIS A 365 39.46 -61.74 4.25
N MET A 366 38.29 -61.49 4.85
CA MET A 366 37.97 -61.96 6.20
C MET A 366 36.65 -62.74 6.26
N CYS A 367 36.78 -64.06 6.17
CA CYS A 367 35.78 -65.06 6.53
C CYS A 367 35.25 -64.83 7.94
N MET A 368 33.93 -64.99 8.07
CA MET A 368 33.23 -65.15 9.34
C MET A 368 32.70 -66.58 9.40
N ALA A 369 32.72 -67.16 10.59
CA ALA A 369 32.14 -68.46 10.88
C ALA A 369 30.93 -68.32 11.83
N PRO A 370 30.02 -69.30 11.86
CA PRO A 370 28.92 -69.31 12.83
C PRO A 370 29.42 -69.61 14.25
N GLU A 371 28.91 -68.88 15.24
CA GLU A 371 29.20 -69.15 16.65
C GLU A 371 28.56 -70.49 17.09
N MET A 372 29.38 -71.51 17.36
CA MET A 372 28.98 -72.69 18.14
C MET A 372 29.49 -72.58 19.57
N LYS A 373 28.69 -73.08 20.52
CA LYS A 373 29.00 -73.11 21.95
C LYS A 373 29.43 -74.50 22.42
N ASP A 374 30.06 -74.48 23.59
CA ASP A 374 30.25 -75.57 24.54
C ASP A 374 31.35 -76.63 24.27
N GLN A 375 32.47 -76.41 24.96
CA GLN A 375 33.23 -77.39 25.75
C GLN A 375 33.69 -78.70 25.08
N GLY A 376 34.91 -78.70 24.54
CA GLY A 376 35.69 -79.91 24.25
C GLY A 376 37.10 -79.57 23.77
N VAL A 377 38.14 -80.13 24.40
CA VAL A 377 39.54 -79.80 24.08
C VAL A 377 39.91 -80.30 22.67
N GLY A 378 40.04 -79.37 21.72
CA GLY A 378 40.49 -79.63 20.35
C GLY A 378 40.46 -78.35 19.52
N SER A 379 41.61 -77.65 19.43
CA SER A 379 41.68 -76.30 18.85
C SER A 379 41.76 -76.30 17.31
N GLU A 380 40.63 -76.39 16.62
CA GLU A 380 40.55 -76.00 15.20
C GLU A 380 40.39 -74.47 15.09
N ASN A 381 41.40 -73.81 14.52
CA ASN A 381 41.39 -72.37 14.27
C ASN A 381 41.06 -72.08 12.80
N GLU A 382 40.06 -71.26 12.56
CA GLU A 382 39.64 -70.83 11.23
C GLU A 382 40.57 -69.74 10.67
N CYS A 383 40.69 -69.68 9.35
CA CYS A 383 41.84 -69.07 8.67
C CYS A 383 41.40 -68.01 7.64
N ASN A 384 42.26 -67.02 7.35
CA ASN A 384 41.92 -65.95 6.39
C ASN A 384 43.04 -65.49 5.45
N ILE A 385 42.67 -65.21 4.20
CA ILE A 385 43.57 -65.35 3.03
C ILE A 385 44.60 -64.21 2.89
N VAL A 386 45.90 -64.56 2.95
CA VAL A 386 47.09 -63.72 2.65
C VAL A 386 48.32 -64.58 2.26
N SER A 387 48.92 -64.35 1.09
CA SER A 387 50.34 -64.59 0.70
C SER A 387 50.55 -64.27 -0.80
N PRO A 388 51.78 -64.00 -1.27
CA PRO A 388 52.98 -63.55 -0.54
C PRO A 388 53.09 -62.02 -0.50
#